data_AF-A0A9E0BH85-F1
#
_entry.id   AF-A0A9E0BH85-F1
#
_cell.length_a   1.000
_cell.length_b   1.000
_cell.length_c   1.000
_cell.angle_alpha   90.00
_cell.angle_beta   90.00
_cell.angle_gamma   90.00
#
_symmetry.space_group_name_H-M   'P 1'
#
loop_
_entity.id
_entity.type
_entity.pdbx_description
1 polymer ?
#
loop_
_entity_poly.entity_id
_entity_poly.type
_entity_poly.pdbx_seq_one_letter_code
_entity_poly.pdbx_strand_id
1 'polypeptide(L)'
;MPSTYAHYRMGQQVRTMLDGNEKKIVEKYPQLYLIGLHGPDILFYYKPLKSNAINSIGYELHRHSGKEFFERARKVISGKNNREPYLAYTYGVLNHFALDVSCHGYIEDKINESGISHAEIEVEFDRELMIMDKKNPITQSLVRHIIPSEENAKVISEF
;
A
#
# COMPACT_ATOMS: atom_id res chain seq x y z
N MET A 1 2.54 -2.21 9.76
CA MET A 1 3.20 -1.34 8.79
C MET A 1 2.66 0.07 8.91
N PRO A 2 3.43 1.18 8.80
CA PRO A 2 2.91 2.54 8.73
C PRO A 2 1.51 2.60 8.14
N SER A 3 0.62 3.31 8.83
CA SER A 3 -0.80 3.25 8.50
C SER A 3 -1.07 3.92 7.14
N THR A 4 -2.33 3.95 6.75
CA THR A 4 -2.82 4.35 5.44
C THR A 4 -2.28 5.70 4.93
N TYR A 5 -2.04 6.68 5.80
CA TYR A 5 -1.61 8.01 5.37
C TYR A 5 -0.15 8.06 4.95
N ALA A 6 0.75 7.41 5.70
CA ALA A 6 2.18 7.39 5.40
C ALA A 6 2.45 6.82 4.00
N HIS A 7 1.83 5.68 3.67
CA HIS A 7 1.92 5.08 2.34
C HIS A 7 1.38 6.00 1.24
N TYR A 8 0.22 6.61 1.46
CA TYR A 8 -0.34 7.56 0.51
C TYR A 8 0.60 8.76 0.28
N ARG A 9 1.10 9.36 1.36
CA ARG A 9 1.97 10.55 1.32
C ARG A 9 3.27 10.25 0.60
N MET A 10 3.96 9.17 0.97
CA MET A 10 5.19 8.74 0.29
C MET A 10 4.93 8.40 -1.18
N GLY A 11 3.85 7.67 -1.47
CA GLY A 11 3.49 7.32 -2.84
C GLY A 11 3.24 8.55 -3.71
N GLN A 12 2.64 9.61 -3.16
CA GLN A 12 2.46 10.88 -3.85
C GLN A 12 3.79 11.61 -4.07
N GLN A 13 4.70 11.61 -3.09
CA GLN A 13 6.04 12.17 -3.26
C GLN A 13 6.80 11.43 -4.38
N VAL A 14 6.84 10.09 -4.33
CA VAL A 14 7.49 9.29 -5.37
C VAL A 14 6.88 9.57 -6.73
N ARG A 15 5.55 9.63 -6.85
CA ARG A 15 4.87 9.97 -8.09
C ARG A 15 5.33 11.32 -8.68
N THR A 16 5.63 12.33 -7.85
CA THR A 16 6.16 13.61 -8.34
C THR A 16 7.62 13.54 -8.80
N MET A 17 8.40 12.63 -8.22
CA MET A 17 9.82 12.44 -8.53
C MET A 17 10.06 11.49 -9.71
N LEU A 18 9.08 10.64 -10.06
CA LEU A 18 9.18 9.78 -11.23
C LEU A 18 9.31 10.62 -12.52
N ASP A 19 10.07 10.06 -13.45
CA ASP A 19 10.23 10.53 -14.83
C ASP A 19 10.01 9.37 -15.82
N GLY A 20 10.32 9.62 -17.10
CA GLY A 20 10.36 8.56 -18.11
C GLY A 20 9.04 7.80 -18.32
N ASN A 21 9.16 6.47 -18.42
CA ASN A 21 8.05 5.59 -18.74
C ASN A 21 7.20 5.28 -17.50
N GLU A 22 7.84 5.18 -16.34
CA GLU A 22 7.26 4.92 -15.04
C GLU A 22 6.26 6.00 -14.68
N LYS A 23 6.65 7.28 -14.85
CA LYS A 23 5.74 8.43 -14.66
C LYS A 23 4.52 8.33 -15.56
N LYS A 24 4.72 8.07 -16.86
CA LYS A 24 3.62 7.94 -17.84
C LYS A 24 2.63 6.85 -17.44
N ILE A 25 3.13 5.69 -16.99
CA ILE A 25 2.28 4.57 -16.56
C ILE A 25 1.49 4.94 -15.30
N VAL A 26 2.15 5.49 -14.28
CA VAL A 26 1.50 5.89 -13.02
C VAL A 26 0.46 6.99 -13.24
N GLU A 27 0.74 7.95 -14.13
CA GLU A 27 -0.20 9.02 -14.47
C GLU A 27 -1.37 8.55 -15.33
N LYS A 28 -1.15 7.54 -16.18
CA LYS A 28 -2.21 6.91 -16.99
C LYS A 28 -3.14 6.01 -16.16
N TYR A 29 -2.60 5.33 -15.15
CA TYR A 29 -3.34 4.41 -14.27
C TYR A 29 -3.22 4.78 -12.78
N PRO A 30 -3.63 6.01 -12.39
CA PRO A 30 -3.35 6.52 -11.05
C PRO A 30 -4.10 5.73 -9.97
N GLN A 31 -5.30 5.23 -10.25
CA GLN A 31 -6.08 4.44 -9.29
C GLN A 31 -5.38 3.11 -8.95
N LEU A 32 -4.83 2.41 -9.95
CA LEU A 32 -4.11 1.16 -9.73
C LEU A 32 -2.85 1.38 -8.89
N TYR A 33 -2.08 2.43 -9.19
CA TYR A 33 -0.94 2.82 -8.35
C TYR A 33 -1.38 3.13 -6.92
N LEU A 34 -2.39 3.99 -6.75
CA LEU A 34 -2.89 4.43 -5.45
C LEU A 34 -3.48 3.28 -4.61
N ILE A 35 -4.13 2.30 -5.23
CA ILE A 35 -4.59 1.08 -4.55
C ILE A 35 -3.38 0.22 -4.18
N GLY A 36 -2.40 0.07 -5.07
CA GLY A 36 -1.17 -0.68 -4.81
C GLY A 36 -0.37 -0.16 -3.62
N LEU A 37 -0.43 1.16 -3.32
CA LEU A 37 0.22 1.74 -2.13
C LEU A 37 -0.28 1.14 -0.80
N HIS A 38 -1.47 0.54 -0.78
CA HIS A 38 -2.00 -0.15 0.41
C HIS A 38 -1.56 -1.61 0.49
N GLY A 39 -0.92 -2.14 -0.55
CA GLY A 39 -0.53 -3.54 -0.59
C GLY A 39 -1.72 -4.48 -0.30
N PRO A 40 -1.54 -5.53 0.51
CA PRO A 40 -2.61 -6.45 0.89
C PRO A 40 -3.62 -5.85 1.90
N ASP A 41 -3.37 -4.65 2.45
CA ASP A 41 -4.20 -4.09 3.53
C ASP A 41 -5.61 -3.74 3.09
N ILE A 42 -5.83 -3.60 1.78
CA ILE A 42 -7.16 -3.40 1.19
C ILE A 42 -8.16 -4.50 1.62
N LEU A 43 -7.67 -5.71 1.91
CA LEU A 43 -8.48 -6.86 2.31
C LEU A 43 -9.06 -6.71 3.72
N PHE A 44 -8.46 -5.86 4.57
CA PHE A 44 -8.95 -5.63 5.93
C PHE A 44 -10.18 -4.71 5.98
N TYR A 45 -10.47 -3.97 4.90
CA TYR A 45 -11.68 -3.13 4.85
C TYR A 45 -12.98 -3.92 4.66
N TYR A 46 -12.91 -5.19 4.27
CA TYR A 46 -14.11 -6.02 4.15
C TYR A 46 -14.53 -6.59 5.50
N LYS A 47 -15.67 -6.11 6.01
CA LYS A 47 -16.25 -6.51 7.32
C LYS A 47 -15.20 -6.46 8.44
N PRO A 48 -14.60 -5.28 8.72
CA PRO A 48 -13.41 -5.14 9.56
C PRO A 48 -13.63 -5.53 11.02
N LEU A 49 -14.87 -5.46 11.52
CA LEU A 49 -15.18 -5.71 12.93
C LEU A 49 -15.22 -7.20 13.30
N LYS A 50 -15.04 -8.12 12.33
CA LYS A 50 -15.07 -9.57 12.56
C LYS A 50 -14.10 -10.29 11.65
N SER A 51 -13.48 -11.36 12.15
CA SER A 51 -12.73 -12.30 11.29
C SER A 51 -13.66 -12.87 10.21
N ASN A 52 -13.14 -12.97 8.99
CA ASN A 52 -13.84 -13.52 7.84
C ASN A 52 -12.84 -14.08 6.82
N ALA A 53 -13.34 -14.76 5.79
CA ALA A 53 -12.48 -15.38 4.79
C ALA A 53 -11.57 -14.36 4.05
N ILE A 54 -12.03 -13.13 3.85
CA ILE A 54 -11.28 -12.10 3.11
C ILE A 54 -10.15 -11.53 3.94
N ASN A 55 -10.42 -11.10 5.19
CA ASN A 55 -9.34 -10.58 6.03
C ASN A 55 -8.34 -11.67 6.46
N SER A 56 -8.75 -12.93 6.50
CA SER A 56 -7.84 -14.07 6.71
C SER A 56 -6.79 -14.18 5.61
N ILE A 57 -7.17 -13.92 4.35
CA ILE A 57 -6.22 -13.85 3.22
C ILE A 57 -5.23 -12.69 3.44
N GLY A 58 -5.71 -11.53 3.90
CA GLY A 58 -4.83 -10.40 4.24
C GLY A 58 -3.77 -10.78 5.28
N TYR A 59 -4.18 -11.47 6.36
CA TYR A 59 -3.25 -11.97 7.37
C TYR A 59 -2.27 -13.02 6.83
N GLU A 60 -2.70 -13.89 5.92
CA GLU A 60 -1.85 -14.89 5.28
C GLU A 60 -0.80 -14.24 4.38
N LEU A 61 -1.20 -13.29 3.54
CA LEU A 61 -0.30 -12.56 2.64
C LEU A 61 0.79 -11.79 3.41
N HIS A 62 0.46 -11.24 4.58
CA HIS A 62 1.44 -10.58 5.46
C HIS A 62 2.50 -11.54 6.05
N ARG A 63 2.28 -12.85 6.00
CA ARG A 63 3.29 -13.85 6.40
C ARG A 63 4.24 -14.21 5.25
N HIS A 64 3.88 -13.86 4.02
CA HIS A 64 4.68 -14.18 2.84
C HIS A 64 5.68 -13.05 2.58
N SER A 65 6.85 -13.42 2.07
CA SER A 65 7.86 -12.42 1.73
C SER A 65 7.42 -11.61 0.50
N GLY A 66 7.80 -10.32 0.43
CA GLY A 66 7.58 -9.51 -0.77
C GLY A 66 8.19 -10.13 -2.03
N LYS A 67 9.26 -10.93 -1.91
CA LYS A 67 9.86 -11.69 -3.01
C LYS A 67 8.84 -12.58 -3.72
N GLU A 68 8.00 -13.29 -2.96
CA GLU A 68 7.00 -14.20 -3.53
C GLU A 68 5.97 -13.44 -4.36
N PHE A 69 5.50 -12.30 -3.84
CA PHE A 69 4.62 -11.40 -4.58
C PHE A 69 5.26 -10.92 -5.88
N PHE A 70 6.50 -10.41 -5.84
CA PHE A 70 7.16 -9.86 -7.04
C PHE A 70 7.53 -10.93 -8.08
N GLU A 71 7.81 -12.17 -7.66
CA GLU A 71 7.98 -13.30 -8.58
C GLU A 71 6.68 -13.64 -9.32
N ARG A 72 5.55 -13.62 -8.61
CA ARG A 72 4.23 -13.81 -9.22
C ARG A 72 3.84 -12.63 -10.12
N ALA A 73 4.04 -11.40 -9.67
CA ALA A 73 3.84 -10.18 -10.44
C ALA A 73 4.58 -10.23 -11.78
N ARG A 74 5.87 -10.62 -11.76
CA ARG A 74 6.68 -10.78 -12.97
C ARG A 74 6.05 -11.77 -13.97
N LYS A 75 5.56 -12.93 -13.49
CA LYS A 75 4.90 -13.93 -14.34
C LYS A 75 3.62 -13.37 -14.95
N VAL A 76 2.76 -12.76 -14.15
CA VAL A 76 1.49 -12.13 -14.59
C VAL A 76 1.78 -11.10 -15.67
N ILE A 77 2.66 -10.12 -15.39
CA ILE A 77 2.99 -9.03 -16.32
C ILE A 77 3.57 -9.57 -17.63
N SER A 78 4.43 -10.59 -17.57
CA SER A 78 5.08 -11.14 -18.77
C SER A 78 4.08 -11.71 -19.78
N GLY A 79 2.96 -12.26 -19.30
CA GLY A 79 1.90 -12.85 -20.13
C GLY A 79 0.88 -11.86 -20.69
N LYS A 80 1.03 -10.55 -20.45
CA LYS A 80 0.06 -9.54 -20.89
C LYS A 80 0.49 -8.84 -22.16
N ASN A 81 -0.48 -8.67 -23.07
CA ASN A 81 -0.36 -7.81 -24.26
C ASN A 81 -0.24 -6.33 -23.86
N ASN A 82 -1.10 -5.87 -22.95
CA ASN A 82 -0.98 -4.56 -22.31
C ASN A 82 -0.49 -4.72 -20.87
N ARG A 83 0.76 -4.36 -20.62
CA ARG A 83 1.44 -4.53 -19.33
C ARG A 83 1.25 -3.34 -18.38
N GLU A 84 0.93 -2.17 -18.92
CA GLU A 84 0.94 -0.91 -18.17
C GLU A 84 0.03 -0.89 -16.93
N PRO A 85 -1.24 -1.37 -16.94
CA PRO A 85 -2.07 -1.36 -15.73
C PRO A 85 -1.50 -2.26 -14.63
N TYR A 86 -0.95 -3.43 -15.00
CA TYR A 86 -0.32 -4.36 -14.06
C TYR A 86 0.97 -3.77 -13.47
N LEU A 87 1.75 -3.07 -14.30
CA LEU A 87 2.94 -2.33 -13.85
C LEU A 87 2.55 -1.20 -12.88
N ALA A 88 1.50 -0.43 -13.17
CA ALA A 88 1.05 0.65 -12.29
C ALA A 88 0.67 0.13 -10.89
N TYR A 89 -0.10 -0.96 -10.81
CA TYR A 89 -0.42 -1.61 -9.53
C TYR A 89 0.86 -2.11 -8.83
N THR A 90 1.73 -2.81 -9.56
CA THR A 90 2.98 -3.34 -9.01
C THR A 90 3.93 -2.25 -8.50
N TYR A 91 3.98 -1.08 -9.16
CA TYR A 91 4.75 0.07 -8.68
C TYR A 91 4.20 0.63 -7.37
N GLY A 92 2.87 0.64 -7.21
CA GLY A 92 2.24 0.98 -5.94
C GLY A 92 2.65 0.00 -4.83
N VAL A 93 2.56 -1.30 -5.10
CA VAL A 93 2.94 -2.34 -4.13
C VAL A 93 4.44 -2.30 -3.82
N LEU A 94 5.29 -2.03 -4.81
CA LEU A 94 6.72 -1.83 -4.59
C LEU A 94 7.00 -0.63 -3.66
N ASN A 95 6.27 0.46 -3.83
CA ASN A 95 6.37 1.62 -2.95
C ASN A 95 5.92 1.29 -1.52
N HIS A 96 4.84 0.52 -1.37
CA HIS A 96 4.39 -0.02 -0.09
C HIS A 96 5.53 -0.76 0.61
N PHE A 97 6.00 -1.86 0.03
CA PHE A 97 7.10 -2.67 0.59
C PHE A 97 8.39 -1.86 0.86
N ALA A 98 8.69 -0.85 0.05
CA ALA A 98 9.86 0.00 0.26
C ALA A 98 9.74 0.83 1.55
N LEU A 99 8.55 1.39 1.82
CA LEU A 99 8.29 2.03 3.11
C LEU A 99 8.32 0.99 4.23
N ASP A 100 7.78 -0.20 3.98
CA ASP A 100 7.77 -1.26 4.98
C ASP A 100 9.13 -1.60 5.52
N VAL A 101 9.99 -2.09 4.62
CA VAL A 101 11.32 -2.56 4.99
C VAL A 101 12.12 -1.44 5.64
N SER A 102 11.90 -0.18 5.25
CA SER A 102 12.59 0.98 5.82
C SER A 102 12.17 1.28 7.27
N CYS A 103 10.93 0.99 7.65
CA CYS A 103 10.38 1.27 8.97
C CYS A 103 10.51 0.10 9.96
N HIS A 104 10.55 -1.14 9.48
CA HIS A 104 10.48 -2.34 10.32
C HIS A 104 11.52 -2.37 11.46
N GLY A 105 12.81 -2.15 11.16
CA GLY A 105 13.85 -2.20 12.20
C GLY A 105 13.64 -1.16 13.30
N TYR A 106 13.25 0.06 12.94
CA TYR A 106 12.97 1.12 13.90
C TYR A 106 11.76 0.81 14.79
N ILE A 107 10.69 0.26 14.20
CA ILE A 107 9.47 -0.07 14.95
C ILE A 107 9.75 -1.23 15.92
N GLU A 108 10.46 -2.27 15.50
CA GLU A 108 10.85 -3.39 16.36
C GLU A 108 11.68 -2.93 17.56
N ASP A 109 12.69 -2.08 17.33
CA ASP A 109 13.49 -1.50 18.42
C ASP A 109 12.62 -0.70 19.39
N LYS A 110 11.70 0.12 18.89
CA LYS A 110 10.79 0.91 19.74
C LYS A 110 9.82 0.08 20.54
N ILE A 111 9.29 -1.01 19.99
CA ILE A 111 8.42 -1.94 20.70
C ILE A 111 9.20 -2.57 21.87
N ASN A 112 10.44 -3.02 21.60
CA ASN A 112 11.29 -3.65 22.61
C ASN A 112 11.69 -2.67 23.74
N GLU A 113 11.93 -1.40 23.42
CA GLU A 113 12.31 -0.37 24.40
C GLU A 113 11.12 0.13 25.24
N SER A 114 9.98 0.40 24.60
CA SER A 114 8.89 1.18 25.20
C SER A 114 7.68 0.34 25.64
N GLY A 115 7.53 -0.87 25.10
CA GLY A 115 6.33 -1.70 25.28
C GLY A 115 5.08 -1.16 24.58
N ILE A 116 5.19 -0.08 23.80
CA ILE A 116 4.09 0.46 22.98
C ILE A 116 3.80 -0.51 21.84
N SER A 117 2.53 -0.72 21.52
CA SER A 117 2.16 -1.64 20.45
C SER A 117 2.54 -1.11 19.07
N HIS A 118 2.75 -2.04 18.14
CA HIS A 118 2.99 -1.77 16.73
C HIS A 118 1.97 -0.80 16.13
N ALA A 119 0.68 -1.05 16.38
CA ALA A 119 -0.42 -0.26 15.86
C ALA A 119 -0.41 1.18 16.40
N GLU A 120 -0.05 1.39 17.67
CA GLU A 120 0.02 2.74 18.26
C GLU A 120 1.14 3.57 17.63
N ILE A 121 2.32 2.98 17.41
CA ILE A 121 3.44 3.67 16.76
C ILE A 121 3.05 4.14 15.35
N GLU A 122 2.34 3.29 14.61
CA GLU A 122 1.97 3.54 13.22
C GLU A 122 0.87 4.57 13.07
N VAL A 123 -0.14 4.53 13.95
CA VAL A 123 -1.20 5.52 14.00
C VAL A 123 -0.64 6.89 14.41
N GLU A 124 0.27 6.93 15.39
CA GLU A 124 0.91 8.19 15.79
C GLU A 124 1.83 8.75 14.70
N PHE A 125 2.52 7.89 13.94
CA PHE A 125 3.30 8.33 12.79
C PHE A 125 2.40 8.96 11.70
N ASP A 126 1.27 8.32 11.38
CA ASP A 126 0.26 8.88 10.49
C ASP A 126 -0.26 10.23 10.98
N ARG A 127 -0.55 10.34 12.29
CA ARG A 127 -1.01 11.58 12.94
C ARG A 127 0.01 12.71 12.77
N GLU A 128 1.28 12.45 13.08
CA GLU A 128 2.36 13.42 12.93
C GLU A 128 2.51 13.88 11.48
N LEU A 129 2.51 12.96 10.52
CA LEU A 129 2.58 13.29 9.09
C LEU A 129 1.39 14.16 8.64
N MET A 130 0.18 13.87 9.12
CA MET A 130 -1.00 14.69 8.83
C MET A 130 -0.87 16.10 9.39
N ILE A 131 -0.36 16.25 10.62
CA ILE A 131 -0.12 17.56 11.25
C ILE A 131 0.91 18.36 10.44
N MET A 132 2.02 17.72 10.03
CA MET A 132 3.05 18.36 9.19
C MET A 132 2.47 18.87 7.87
N ASP A 133 1.53 18.12 7.29
CA ASP A 133 0.84 18.50 6.05
C ASP A 133 -0.36 19.44 6.28
N LYS A 134 -0.51 20.00 7.49
CA LYS A 134 -1.59 20.91 7.91
C LYS A 134 -3.00 20.32 7.77
N LYS A 135 -3.13 19.02 7.98
CA LYS A 135 -4.40 18.29 7.98
C LYS A 135 -4.86 18.03 9.40
N ASN A 136 -6.17 17.89 9.58
CA ASN A 136 -6.76 17.50 10.85
C ASN A 136 -6.81 15.96 10.92
N PRO A 137 -6.06 15.30 11.82
CA PRO A 137 -6.02 13.83 11.90
C PRO A 137 -7.37 13.18 12.21
N ILE A 138 -8.30 13.91 12.84
CA ILE A 138 -9.61 13.39 13.24
C ILE A 138 -10.57 13.36 12.05
N THR A 139 -10.48 14.35 11.16
CA THR A 139 -11.46 14.51 10.06
C THR A 139 -10.88 14.17 8.69
N GLN A 140 -9.57 13.94 8.59
CA GLN A 140 -8.91 13.57 7.35
C GLN A 140 -9.40 12.20 6.88
N SER A 141 -9.95 12.16 5.67
CA SER A 141 -10.23 10.87 5.03
C SER A 141 -8.93 10.19 4.62
N LEU A 142 -8.76 8.96 5.07
CA LEU A 142 -7.61 8.12 4.76
C LEU A 142 -7.80 7.24 3.52
N VAL A 143 -9.01 7.16 2.98
CA VAL A 143 -9.35 6.19 1.92
C VAL A 143 -9.95 6.82 0.66
N ARG A 144 -10.07 8.15 0.61
CA ARG A 144 -10.72 8.85 -0.52
C ARG A 144 -10.05 8.61 -1.87
N HIS A 145 -8.76 8.28 -1.88
CA HIS A 145 -8.00 7.94 -3.08
C HIS A 145 -8.22 6.51 -3.58
N ILE A 146 -8.88 5.66 -2.79
CA ILE A 146 -9.25 4.30 -3.16
C ILE A 146 -10.59 4.35 -3.89
N ILE A 147 -10.55 4.26 -5.21
CA ILE A 147 -11.75 4.27 -6.05
C ILE A 147 -11.98 2.84 -6.55
N PRO A 148 -12.98 2.11 -6.00
CA PRO A 148 -13.27 0.76 -6.46
C PRO A 148 -13.88 0.79 -7.87
N SER A 149 -13.42 -0.12 -8.73
CA SER A 149 -14.00 -0.36 -10.05
C SER A 149 -13.79 -1.80 -10.46
N GLU A 150 -14.70 -2.35 -11.28
CA GLU A 150 -14.54 -3.70 -11.83
C GLU A 150 -13.30 -3.81 -12.72
N GLU A 151 -12.93 -2.73 -13.41
CA GLU A 151 -11.74 -2.67 -14.26
C GLU A 151 -10.46 -2.85 -13.42
N ASN A 152 -10.32 -2.09 -12.33
CA ASN A 152 -9.17 -2.20 -11.44
C ASN A 152 -9.15 -3.57 -10.75
N ALA A 153 -10.32 -4.06 -10.31
CA ALA A 153 -10.45 -5.36 -9.67
C ALA A 153 -10.00 -6.51 -10.59
N LYS A 154 -10.34 -6.47 -11.88
CA LYS A 154 -9.87 -7.46 -12.87
C LYS A 154 -8.35 -7.52 -12.93
N VAL A 155 -7.68 -6.36 -12.98
CA VAL A 155 -6.21 -6.30 -12.99
C VAL A 155 -5.60 -6.87 -11.70
N ILE A 156 -6.12 -6.45 -10.54
CA ILE A 156 -5.59 -6.82 -9.22
C ILE A 156 -5.80 -8.32 -8.94
N SER A 157 -6.94 -8.89 -9.36
CA SER A 157 -7.29 -10.29 -9.10
C SER A 157 -6.36 -11.33 -9.73
N GLU A 158 -5.47 -10.91 -10.63
CA GLU A 158 -4.53 -11.80 -11.29
C GLU A 158 -3.21 -12.00 -10.55
N PHE A 159 -2.93 -11.16 -9.55
CA PHE A 159 -1.76 -11.27 -8.68
C PHE A 159 -1.94 -12.37 -7.63
#